data_AF-A0A7V1HUQ9-F1
#
_entry.id   AF-A0A7V1HUQ9-F1
#
_cell.length_a   1.000
_cell.length_b   1.000
_cell.length_c   1.000
_cell.angle_alpha   90.00
_cell.angle_beta   90.00
_cell.angle_gamma   90.00
#
_symmetry.space_group_name_H-M   'P 1'
#
loop_
_entity.id
_entity.type
_entity.pdbx_description
1 polymer ?
#
loop_
_entity_poly.entity_id
_entity_poly.type
_entity_poly.pdbx_seq_one_letter_code
_entity_poly.pdbx_strand_id
1 'polypeptide(L)'
;MNYRRLLLFLVLLIPVLAVPVNGQVISEPDKRETQALKLFHEGDNEQAQKLLLEIVNEKGRHPYARYNLACVLTARCETDEAFTNLRQAFLDGFLDIHHLQRDPDLAPLRETPRYGAFLRELTSLRAEQTANRIKDTLAHLGTGYITENDDKHNLIFITSLDAASRAEMKSMIARLFDAAITQIFDQGLEFPVIVIIPRPDDYSRLVRQSNIGGFYLHDQGQLISRTIGANLRHELIHSLHWADMDRRNQVHPIWIQEGLASLFEDVKLEKNNFTAEPSWRTNIVKRLAGMNRLTHLETLVEMDRKRFATYRPSRNYAEARTLFMFIADRGELHDWYEKYTDTFSDDPTGLQAILTIMKQEDVRELEKQYADWIRKLPEVEEVVAPGGASLGVTVNDRNASDGVLIKEVHPGTGAARAGLRPGDVIVAVNGKTVQSTRDITRILGGLDVGRKIKLRLRREGEYFTRYVELTPR
;
A
#
# COMPACT_ATOMS: atom_id res chain seq x y z
N MET A 1 -24.82 -8.88 -25.81
CA MET A 1 -23.36 -9.13 -25.87
C MET A 1 -22.67 -8.05 -25.04
N ASN A 2 -22.46 -8.28 -23.74
CA ASN A 2 -22.05 -7.25 -22.78
C ASN A 2 -20.56 -7.39 -22.42
N TYR A 3 -19.70 -6.68 -23.15
CA TYR A 3 -18.26 -6.50 -22.84
C TYR A 3 -18.01 -5.96 -21.41
N ARG A 4 -19.01 -5.34 -20.77
CA ARG A 4 -18.97 -4.87 -19.37
C ARG A 4 -18.91 -6.00 -18.32
N ARG A 5 -19.47 -7.18 -18.58
CA ARG A 5 -19.40 -8.32 -17.62
C ARG A 5 -18.00 -8.97 -17.59
N LEU A 6 -17.32 -9.03 -18.74
CA LEU A 6 -15.95 -9.55 -18.84
C LEU A 6 -14.91 -8.64 -18.15
N LEU A 7 -15.15 -7.32 -18.16
CA LEU A 7 -14.25 -6.35 -17.53
C LEU A 7 -14.33 -6.35 -16.00
N LEU A 8 -15.53 -6.57 -15.41
CA LEU A 8 -15.65 -6.77 -13.96
C LEU A 8 -14.99 -8.09 -13.52
N PHE A 9 -15.11 -9.14 -14.33
CA PHE A 9 -14.55 -10.46 -14.01
C PHE A 9 -13.02 -10.53 -14.08
N LEU A 10 -12.40 -9.82 -15.02
CA LEU A 10 -10.93 -9.68 -15.03
C LEU A 10 -10.40 -8.84 -13.87
N VAL A 11 -11.24 -8.00 -13.24
CA VAL A 11 -10.83 -7.19 -12.07
C VAL A 11 -10.88 -8.01 -10.77
N LEU A 12 -11.72 -9.05 -10.68
CA LEU A 12 -11.87 -9.90 -9.49
C LEU A 12 -10.92 -11.12 -9.44
N LEU A 13 -10.27 -11.48 -10.55
CA LEU A 13 -9.28 -12.58 -10.64
C LEU A 13 -7.83 -12.14 -10.77
N ILE A 14 -7.60 -10.83 -10.89
CA ILE A 14 -6.24 -10.30 -10.77
C ILE A 14 -6.04 -10.11 -9.26
N PRO A 15 -5.04 -10.75 -8.63
CA PRO A 15 -4.62 -10.28 -7.32
C PRO A 15 -4.24 -8.82 -7.52
N VAL A 16 -5.06 -7.92 -6.98
CA VAL A 16 -4.90 -6.47 -7.10
C VAL A 16 -3.68 -6.11 -6.27
N LEU A 17 -2.54 -6.26 -6.91
CA LEU A 17 -1.23 -5.96 -6.37
C LEU A 17 -0.30 -5.51 -7.47
N ALA A 18 0.12 -4.26 -7.30
CA ALA A 18 1.20 -3.59 -8.00
C ALA A 18 1.01 -3.44 -9.52
N VAL A 19 1.52 -2.32 -10.04
CA VAL A 19 2.11 -2.14 -11.37
C VAL A 19 2.23 -3.45 -12.17
N PRO A 20 1.85 -3.53 -13.47
CA PRO A 20 2.08 -4.71 -14.27
C PRO A 20 3.60 -4.84 -14.51
N VAL A 21 4.25 -5.53 -13.58
CA VAL A 21 5.56 -6.14 -13.74
C VAL A 21 5.26 -7.63 -13.60
N ASN A 22 5.17 -8.33 -14.72
CA ASN A 22 4.94 -9.78 -14.80
C ASN A 22 5.54 -10.54 -13.60
N GLY A 23 4.71 -11.00 -12.67
CA GLY A 23 5.16 -11.86 -11.56
C GLY A 23 4.32 -11.82 -10.30
N GLN A 24 3.18 -12.51 -10.36
CA GLN A 24 2.79 -13.55 -9.41
C GLN A 24 3.06 -13.27 -7.92
N VAL A 25 2.01 -12.72 -7.33
CA VAL A 25 1.62 -12.92 -5.93
C VAL A 25 1.43 -14.42 -5.66
N ILE A 26 1.47 -14.83 -4.39
CA ILE A 26 1.59 -16.20 -3.84
C ILE A 26 0.61 -17.27 -4.40
N SER A 27 -0.32 -16.95 -5.29
CA SER A 27 -0.88 -17.94 -6.23
C SER A 27 -1.18 -17.28 -7.57
N GLU A 28 -0.65 -17.82 -8.68
CA GLU A 28 -1.32 -17.61 -9.97
C GLU A 28 -2.77 -18.08 -9.83
N PRO A 29 -3.75 -17.36 -10.43
CA PRO A 29 -5.08 -17.91 -10.60
C PRO A 29 -4.93 -19.28 -11.26
N ASP A 30 -5.52 -20.31 -10.64
CA ASP A 30 -5.46 -21.64 -11.21
C ASP A 30 -6.05 -21.56 -12.63
N LYS A 31 -5.31 -22.05 -13.63
CA LYS A 31 -5.80 -21.99 -15.03
C LYS A 31 -7.15 -22.68 -15.16
N ARG A 32 -7.43 -23.67 -14.31
CA ARG A 32 -8.72 -24.36 -14.21
C ARG A 32 -9.82 -23.45 -13.68
N GLU A 33 -9.52 -22.53 -12.77
CA GLU A 33 -10.47 -21.55 -12.27
C GLU A 33 -10.88 -20.57 -13.38
N THR A 34 -9.90 -20.06 -14.13
CA THR A 34 -10.17 -19.21 -15.30
C THR A 34 -11.02 -19.95 -16.34
N GLN A 35 -10.72 -21.22 -16.58
CA GLN A 35 -11.48 -22.06 -17.50
C GLN A 35 -12.91 -22.33 -16.99
N ALA A 36 -13.08 -22.62 -15.70
CA ALA A 36 -14.39 -22.85 -15.09
C ALA A 36 -15.29 -21.62 -15.22
N LEU A 37 -14.74 -20.43 -15.00
CA LEU A 37 -15.49 -19.19 -15.17
C LEU A 37 -15.84 -18.91 -16.61
N LYS A 38 -14.97 -19.25 -17.56
CA LYS A 38 -15.31 -19.16 -18.99
C LYS A 38 -16.52 -20.06 -19.30
N LEU A 39 -16.50 -21.31 -18.84
CA LEU A 39 -17.61 -22.26 -19.03
C LEU A 39 -18.90 -21.78 -18.38
N PHE A 40 -18.83 -21.24 -17.16
CA PHE A 40 -19.97 -20.66 -16.45
C PHE A 40 -20.61 -19.52 -17.27
N HIS A 41 -19.80 -18.62 -17.82
CA HIS A 41 -20.29 -17.55 -18.70
C HIS A 41 -20.89 -18.05 -20.03
N GLU A 42 -20.41 -19.17 -20.53
CA GLU A 42 -20.94 -19.85 -21.72
C GLU A 42 -22.23 -20.63 -21.40
N GLY A 43 -22.63 -20.71 -20.13
CA GLY A 43 -23.82 -21.40 -19.64
C GLY A 43 -23.59 -22.89 -19.32
N ASP A 44 -22.37 -23.39 -19.46
CA ASP A 44 -21.99 -24.76 -19.12
C ASP A 44 -21.70 -24.89 -17.62
N ASN A 45 -22.77 -24.79 -16.83
CA ASN A 45 -22.70 -24.82 -15.37
C ASN A 45 -22.21 -26.18 -14.82
N GLU A 46 -22.48 -27.28 -15.53
CA GLU A 46 -22.06 -28.62 -15.11
C GLU A 46 -20.55 -28.80 -15.20
N GLN A 47 -19.95 -28.43 -16.34
CA GLN A 47 -18.52 -28.53 -16.52
C GLN A 47 -17.77 -27.49 -15.68
N ALA A 48 -18.34 -26.29 -15.49
CA ALA A 48 -17.81 -25.29 -14.57
C ALA A 48 -17.78 -25.79 -13.12
N GLN A 49 -18.89 -26.36 -12.64
CA GLN A 49 -18.98 -26.95 -11.29
C GLN A 49 -17.96 -28.07 -11.10
N LYS A 50 -17.82 -28.96 -12.09
CA LYS A 50 -16.85 -30.07 -12.04
C LYS A 50 -15.42 -29.57 -11.86
N LEU A 51 -14.98 -28.60 -12.66
CA LEU A 51 -13.64 -28.03 -12.55
C LEU A 51 -13.41 -27.34 -11.20
N LEU A 52 -14.39 -26.59 -10.70
CA LEU A 52 -14.27 -25.93 -9.40
C LEU A 52 -14.25 -26.95 -8.25
N LEU A 53 -15.02 -28.04 -8.35
CA LEU A 53 -14.97 -29.15 -7.40
C LEU A 53 -13.60 -29.85 -7.38
N GLU A 54 -12.96 -30.02 -8.55
CA GLU A 54 -11.59 -30.54 -8.62
C GLU A 54 -10.62 -29.65 -7.83
N ILE A 55 -10.73 -28.32 -7.95
CA ILE A 55 -9.88 -27.36 -7.24
C ILE A 55 -10.16 -27.39 -5.72
N VAL A 56 -11.42 -27.28 -5.29
CA VAL A 56 -11.73 -27.17 -3.85
C VAL A 56 -11.52 -28.47 -3.07
N ASN A 57 -11.39 -29.61 -3.75
CA ASN A 57 -11.08 -30.91 -3.15
C ASN A 57 -9.56 -31.16 -3.03
N GLU A 58 -8.73 -30.30 -3.61
CA GLU A 58 -7.28 -30.38 -3.41
C GLU A 58 -6.88 -29.97 -1.99
N LYS A 59 -5.67 -30.38 -1.59
CA LYS A 59 -5.11 -29.93 -0.31
C LYS A 59 -4.78 -28.44 -0.40
N GLY A 60 -5.55 -27.62 0.32
CA GLY A 60 -5.30 -26.18 0.39
C GLY A 60 -6.56 -25.41 0.75
N ARG A 61 -6.42 -24.10 0.84
CA ARG A 61 -7.54 -23.16 0.93
C ARG A 61 -7.70 -22.51 -0.43
N HIS A 62 -8.92 -22.53 -0.97
CA HIS A 62 -9.23 -22.00 -2.30
C HIS A 62 -10.43 -21.05 -2.20
N PRO A 63 -10.28 -19.88 -1.53
CA PRO A 63 -11.40 -19.01 -1.22
C PRO A 63 -12.16 -18.55 -2.47
N TYR A 64 -11.45 -18.17 -3.54
CA TYR A 64 -12.06 -17.76 -4.81
C TYR A 64 -12.71 -18.92 -5.56
N ALA A 65 -12.09 -20.10 -5.61
CA ALA A 65 -12.72 -21.25 -6.25
C ALA A 65 -14.01 -21.67 -5.51
N ARG A 66 -14.04 -21.57 -4.17
CA ARG A 66 -15.26 -21.79 -3.38
C ARG A 66 -16.32 -20.72 -3.64
N TYR A 67 -15.91 -19.46 -3.72
CA TYR A 67 -16.79 -18.35 -4.08
C TYR A 67 -17.43 -18.58 -5.46
N ASN A 68 -16.60 -18.83 -6.47
CA ASN A 68 -17.01 -19.09 -7.84
C ASN A 68 -17.90 -20.34 -7.92
N LEU A 69 -17.60 -21.38 -7.14
CA LEU A 69 -18.46 -22.56 -7.03
C LEU A 69 -19.84 -22.21 -6.47
N ALA A 70 -19.91 -21.33 -5.47
CA ALA A 70 -21.19 -20.86 -4.95
C ALA A 70 -22.00 -20.07 -5.99
N CYS A 71 -21.37 -19.29 -6.87
CA CYS A 71 -22.04 -18.62 -7.99
C CYS A 71 -22.65 -19.66 -8.96
N VAL A 72 -21.87 -20.68 -9.34
CA VAL A 72 -22.35 -21.77 -10.21
C VAL A 72 -23.51 -22.55 -9.56
N LEU A 73 -23.40 -22.89 -8.27
CA LEU A 73 -24.44 -23.58 -7.51
C LEU A 73 -25.72 -22.74 -7.39
N THR A 74 -25.59 -21.42 -7.23
CA THR A 74 -26.71 -20.49 -7.22
C THR A 74 -27.46 -20.52 -8.55
N ALA A 75 -26.74 -20.47 -9.68
CA ALA A 75 -27.34 -20.58 -11.01
C ALA A 75 -28.03 -21.92 -11.28
N ARG A 76 -27.66 -22.96 -10.52
CA ARG A 76 -28.25 -24.30 -10.57
C ARG A 76 -29.38 -24.52 -9.54
N CYS A 77 -29.75 -23.49 -8.79
CA CYS A 77 -30.73 -23.55 -7.70
C CYS A 77 -30.33 -24.50 -6.54
N GLU A 78 -29.03 -24.78 -6.39
CA GLU A 78 -28.45 -25.58 -5.29
C GLU A 78 -28.12 -24.65 -4.11
N THR A 79 -29.17 -24.10 -3.49
CA THR A 79 -29.09 -22.99 -2.51
C THR A 79 -28.29 -23.32 -1.25
N ASP A 80 -28.48 -24.50 -0.66
CA ASP A 80 -27.83 -24.87 0.60
C ASP A 80 -26.32 -25.12 0.40
N GLU A 81 -25.95 -25.76 -0.70
CA GLU A 81 -24.58 -25.96 -1.12
C GLU A 81 -23.91 -24.63 -1.44
N ALA A 82 -24.62 -23.69 -2.05
CA ALA A 82 -24.10 -22.36 -2.32
C ALA A 82 -23.78 -21.59 -1.03
N PHE A 83 -24.69 -21.57 -0.05
CA PHE A 83 -24.41 -20.97 1.27
C PHE A 83 -23.24 -21.64 1.98
N THR A 84 -23.14 -22.97 1.90
CA THR A 84 -22.04 -23.74 2.49
C THR A 84 -20.70 -23.33 1.87
N ASN A 85 -20.65 -23.19 0.55
CA ASN A 85 -19.44 -22.76 -0.15
C ASN A 85 -19.10 -21.30 0.10
N LEU A 86 -20.07 -20.38 0.21
CA LEU A 86 -19.80 -18.99 0.60
C LEU A 86 -19.26 -18.89 2.03
N ARG A 87 -19.84 -19.65 2.98
CA ARG A 87 -19.33 -19.72 4.36
C ARG A 87 -17.88 -20.19 4.39
N GLN A 88 -17.57 -21.24 3.64
CA GLN A 88 -16.23 -21.78 3.62
C GLN A 88 -15.25 -20.91 2.82
N ALA A 89 -15.70 -20.26 1.73
CA ALA A 89 -14.91 -19.25 1.02
C ALA A 89 -14.49 -18.12 1.96
N PHE A 90 -15.43 -17.63 2.78
CA PHE A 90 -15.15 -16.64 3.81
C PHE A 90 -14.11 -17.16 4.79
N LEU A 91 -14.33 -18.32 5.44
CA LEU A 91 -13.36 -18.90 6.38
C LEU A 91 -11.97 -19.17 5.77
N ASP A 92 -11.92 -19.46 4.47
CA ASP A 92 -10.69 -19.71 3.71
C ASP A 92 -9.98 -18.41 3.26
N GLY A 93 -10.58 -17.24 3.48
CA GLY A 93 -9.93 -15.93 3.28
C GLY A 93 -10.59 -14.99 2.26
N PHE A 94 -11.81 -15.27 1.78
CA PHE A 94 -12.58 -14.33 0.97
C PHE A 94 -13.15 -13.20 1.86
N LEU A 95 -12.68 -11.96 1.69
CA LEU A 95 -13.00 -10.84 2.59
C LEU A 95 -14.03 -9.83 2.07
N ASP A 96 -14.30 -9.80 0.77
CA ASP A 96 -15.17 -8.77 0.16
C ASP A 96 -16.66 -9.10 0.37
N ILE A 97 -17.16 -8.84 1.58
CA ILE A 97 -18.59 -9.00 1.92
C ILE A 97 -19.46 -8.07 1.07
N HIS A 98 -18.96 -6.89 0.71
CA HIS A 98 -19.68 -5.93 -0.13
C HIS A 98 -19.91 -6.50 -1.54
N HIS A 99 -18.95 -7.26 -2.07
CA HIS A 99 -19.12 -8.02 -3.31
C HIS A 99 -20.23 -9.08 -3.23
N LEU A 100 -20.32 -9.83 -2.13
CA LEU A 100 -21.41 -10.79 -1.93
C LEU A 100 -22.81 -10.14 -2.05
N GLN A 101 -22.92 -8.88 -1.63
CA GLN A 101 -24.17 -8.14 -1.60
C GLN A 101 -24.57 -7.57 -2.97
N ARG A 102 -23.63 -7.48 -3.92
CA ARG A 102 -23.86 -6.86 -5.24
C ARG A 102 -23.66 -7.80 -6.43
N ASP A 103 -22.95 -8.92 -6.28
CA ASP A 103 -22.66 -9.81 -7.41
C ASP A 103 -23.96 -10.32 -8.06
N PRO A 104 -24.25 -10.00 -9.33
CA PRO A 104 -25.46 -10.46 -10.01
C PRO A 104 -25.65 -11.98 -9.99
N ASP A 105 -24.58 -12.77 -9.96
CA ASP A 105 -24.65 -14.24 -9.98
C ASP A 105 -25.17 -14.80 -8.65
N LEU A 106 -25.09 -14.01 -7.57
CA LEU A 106 -25.64 -14.34 -6.26
C LEU A 106 -27.01 -13.68 -6.00
N ALA A 107 -27.61 -12.98 -6.99
CA ALA A 107 -28.91 -12.34 -6.82
C ALA A 107 -30.01 -13.29 -6.32
N PRO A 108 -30.14 -14.53 -6.84
CA PRO A 108 -31.14 -15.47 -6.33
C PRO A 108 -30.96 -15.82 -4.84
N LEU A 109 -29.72 -15.91 -4.34
CA LEU A 109 -29.48 -16.15 -2.91
C LEU A 109 -29.91 -14.97 -2.06
N ARG A 110 -29.71 -13.74 -2.52
CA ARG A 110 -30.07 -12.51 -1.78
C ARG A 110 -31.56 -12.36 -1.55
N GLU A 111 -32.37 -12.90 -2.45
CA GLU A 111 -33.83 -12.89 -2.35
C GLU A 111 -34.36 -13.93 -1.33
N THR A 112 -33.51 -14.85 -0.87
CA THR A 112 -33.93 -15.85 0.12
C THR A 112 -34.10 -15.23 1.53
N PRO A 113 -35.09 -15.68 2.33
CA PRO A 113 -35.24 -15.24 3.72
C PRO A 113 -34.01 -15.52 4.60
N ARG A 114 -33.17 -16.50 4.22
CA ARG A 114 -31.97 -16.91 4.97
C ARG A 114 -30.80 -15.95 4.79
N TYR A 115 -30.73 -15.18 3.70
CA TYR A 115 -29.55 -14.37 3.36
C TYR A 115 -29.17 -13.36 4.46
N GLY A 116 -30.15 -12.67 5.05
CA GLY A 116 -29.87 -11.75 6.15
C GLY A 116 -29.30 -12.42 7.39
N ALA A 117 -29.71 -13.68 7.67
CA ALA A 117 -29.13 -14.48 8.76
C ALA A 117 -27.71 -14.95 8.42
N PHE A 118 -27.46 -15.30 7.16
CA PHE A 118 -26.14 -15.67 6.65
C PHE A 118 -25.12 -14.53 6.78
N LEU A 119 -25.49 -13.29 6.46
CA LEU A 119 -24.59 -12.14 6.66
C LEU A 119 -24.20 -11.96 8.14
N ARG A 120 -25.16 -12.12 9.07
CA ARG A 120 -24.86 -12.08 10.51
C ARG A 120 -23.97 -13.23 10.96
N GLU A 121 -24.14 -14.41 10.37
CA GLU A 121 -23.26 -15.56 10.60
C GLU A 121 -21.82 -15.22 10.17
N LEU A 122 -21.62 -14.68 8.96
CA LEU A 122 -20.28 -14.28 8.49
C LEU A 122 -19.63 -13.26 9.44
N THR A 123 -20.39 -12.28 9.94
CA THR A 123 -19.90 -11.33 10.95
C THR A 123 -19.42 -12.05 12.21
N SER A 124 -20.14 -13.08 12.68
CA SER A 124 -19.74 -13.88 13.86
C SER A 124 -18.50 -14.74 13.62
N LEU A 125 -18.23 -15.15 12.38
CA LEU A 125 -17.08 -15.98 11.99
C LEU A 125 -15.80 -15.18 11.74
N ARG A 126 -15.85 -13.83 11.79
CA ARG A 126 -14.69 -12.96 11.52
C ARG A 126 -13.48 -13.32 12.37
N ALA A 127 -13.66 -13.55 13.67
CA ALA A 127 -12.55 -13.88 14.57
C ALA A 127 -11.87 -15.22 14.19
N GLU A 128 -12.66 -16.22 13.81
CA GLU A 128 -12.16 -17.52 13.35
C GLU A 128 -11.39 -17.39 12.04
N GLN A 129 -11.96 -16.68 11.06
CA GLN A 129 -11.31 -16.39 9.79
C GLN A 129 -9.96 -15.67 9.99
N THR A 130 -9.93 -14.65 10.85
CA THR A 130 -8.69 -13.92 11.16
C THR A 130 -7.65 -14.83 11.81
N ALA A 131 -8.03 -15.68 12.77
CA ALA A 131 -7.12 -16.65 13.39
C ALA A 131 -6.56 -17.65 12.36
N ASN A 132 -7.40 -18.09 11.43
CA ASN A 132 -7.03 -18.95 10.31
C ASN A 132 -5.98 -18.30 9.40
N ARG A 133 -6.16 -17.02 9.06
CA ARG A 133 -5.20 -16.23 8.26
C ARG A 133 -3.87 -16.04 8.98
N ILE A 134 -3.88 -15.72 10.28
CA ILE A 134 -2.66 -15.59 11.10
C ILE A 134 -1.87 -16.90 11.10
N LYS A 135 -2.57 -18.02 11.34
CA LYS A 135 -1.96 -19.36 11.38
C LYS A 135 -1.26 -19.68 10.07
N ASP A 136 -1.90 -19.40 8.94
CA ASP A 136 -1.33 -19.64 7.61
C ASP A 136 -0.11 -18.77 7.36
N THR A 137 -0.18 -17.47 7.68
CA THR A 137 0.96 -16.56 7.55
C THR A 137 2.16 -17.05 8.38
N LEU A 138 1.95 -17.45 9.63
CA LEU A 138 3.00 -17.96 10.50
C LEU A 138 3.60 -19.28 9.99
N ALA A 139 2.79 -20.16 9.38
CA ALA A 139 3.28 -21.40 8.79
C ALA A 139 4.28 -21.14 7.64
N HIS A 140 4.09 -20.07 6.86
CA HIS A 140 5.02 -19.68 5.79
C HIS A 140 6.29 -18.99 6.31
N LEU A 141 6.18 -18.25 7.41
CA LEU A 141 7.26 -17.46 7.99
C LEU A 141 8.19 -18.28 8.91
N GLY A 142 7.66 -19.30 9.57
CA GLY A 142 8.39 -20.11 10.56
C GLY A 142 8.41 -19.48 11.96
N THR A 143 9.42 -19.80 12.75
CA THR A 143 9.50 -19.42 14.18
C THR A 143 10.14 -18.03 14.41
N GLY A 144 9.96 -17.49 15.61
CA GLY A 144 10.57 -16.21 16.01
C GLY A 144 9.83 -14.96 15.54
N TYR A 145 8.55 -15.12 15.20
CA TYR A 145 7.63 -14.04 14.92
C TYR A 145 6.70 -13.82 16.12
N ILE A 146 6.33 -12.58 16.34
CA ILE A 146 5.40 -12.15 17.38
C ILE A 146 4.17 -11.59 16.69
N THR A 147 3.01 -11.91 17.28
CA THR A 147 1.72 -11.34 16.89
C THR A 147 1.27 -10.34 17.96
N GLU A 148 0.94 -9.12 17.54
CA GLU A 148 0.37 -8.09 18.42
C GLU A 148 -0.82 -7.41 17.75
N ASN A 149 -1.85 -7.10 18.51
CA ASN A 149 -3.01 -6.39 18.00
C ASN A 149 -2.90 -4.88 18.22
N ASP A 150 -3.63 -4.14 17.40
CA ASP A 150 -4.06 -2.77 17.60
C ASP A 150 -5.55 -2.71 17.29
N ASP A 151 -6.34 -2.91 18.34
CA ASP A 151 -7.80 -3.01 18.25
C ASP A 151 -8.44 -1.68 17.83
N LYS A 152 -7.78 -0.54 18.11
CA LYS A 152 -8.28 0.79 17.74
C LYS A 152 -8.32 0.96 16.22
N HIS A 153 -7.28 0.52 15.54
CA HIS A 153 -7.14 0.67 14.09
C HIS A 153 -7.50 -0.60 13.31
N ASN A 154 -7.91 -1.66 14.01
CA ASN A 154 -8.23 -2.97 13.42
C ASN A 154 -7.03 -3.57 12.68
N LEU A 155 -5.85 -3.51 13.30
CA LEU A 155 -4.60 -3.99 12.75
C LEU A 155 -4.04 -5.14 13.57
N ILE A 156 -3.41 -6.09 12.89
CA ILE A 156 -2.69 -7.21 13.52
C ILE A 156 -1.28 -7.22 12.96
N PHE A 157 -0.29 -7.07 13.82
CA PHE A 157 1.12 -7.07 13.44
C PHE A 157 1.69 -8.48 13.54
N ILE A 158 2.32 -8.96 12.48
CA ILE A 158 3.18 -10.15 12.49
C ILE A 158 4.59 -9.71 12.15
N THR A 159 5.49 -9.74 13.13
CA THR A 159 6.83 -9.18 12.95
C THR A 159 7.89 -9.87 13.80
N SER A 160 9.15 -9.71 13.37
CA SER A 160 10.35 -10.15 14.08
C SER A 160 11.15 -8.99 14.69
N LEU A 161 10.63 -7.76 14.61
CA LEU A 161 11.25 -6.58 15.17
C LEU A 161 11.40 -6.71 16.70
N ASP A 162 12.47 -6.13 17.25
CA ASP A 162 12.65 -5.99 18.69
C ASP A 162 11.60 -5.04 19.30
N ALA A 163 11.48 -5.04 20.62
CA ALA A 163 10.43 -4.29 21.32
C ALA A 163 10.48 -2.78 21.05
N ALA A 164 11.66 -2.19 20.92
CA ALA A 164 11.80 -0.75 20.68
C ALA A 164 11.37 -0.38 19.26
N SER A 165 11.84 -1.12 18.26
CA SER A 165 11.43 -0.93 16.86
C SER A 165 9.95 -1.24 16.62
N ARG A 166 9.39 -2.25 17.32
CA ARG A 166 7.92 -2.50 17.30
C ARG A 166 7.13 -1.34 17.87
N ALA A 167 7.53 -0.80 19.02
CA ALA A 167 6.84 0.34 19.63
C ALA A 167 6.90 1.58 18.72
N GLU A 168 8.05 1.84 18.10
CA GLU A 168 8.22 2.94 17.14
C GLU A 168 7.33 2.77 15.90
N MET A 169 7.30 1.55 15.32
CA MET A 169 6.42 1.22 14.20
C MET A 169 4.95 1.44 14.56
N LYS A 170 4.45 0.84 15.65
CA LYS A 170 3.04 0.96 16.07
C LYS A 170 2.65 2.42 16.34
N SER A 171 3.54 3.19 16.98
CA SER A 171 3.31 4.63 17.22
C SER A 171 3.27 5.45 15.93
N MET A 172 4.08 5.12 14.94
CA MET A 172 4.03 5.75 13.61
C MET A 172 2.73 5.41 12.89
N ILE A 173 2.34 4.13 12.86
CA ILE A 173 1.12 3.66 12.20
C ILE A 173 -0.12 4.29 12.84
N ALA A 174 -0.21 4.32 14.17
CA ALA A 174 -1.35 4.92 14.86
C ALA A 174 -1.53 6.39 14.47
N ARG A 175 -0.46 7.19 14.48
CA ARG A 175 -0.52 8.60 14.05
C ARG A 175 -0.87 8.76 12.58
N LEU A 176 -0.37 7.87 11.72
CA LEU A 176 -0.68 7.87 10.30
C LEU A 176 -2.16 7.58 10.05
N PHE A 177 -2.70 6.55 10.70
CA PHE A 177 -4.11 6.18 10.60
C PHE A 177 -5.00 7.28 11.14
N ASP A 178 -4.73 7.78 12.34
CA ASP A 178 -5.48 8.89 12.94
C ASP A 178 -5.50 10.11 12.02
N ALA A 179 -4.37 10.48 11.42
CA ALA A 179 -4.30 11.62 10.51
C ALA A 179 -5.00 11.38 9.17
N ALA A 180 -4.87 10.19 8.58
CA ALA A 180 -5.50 9.84 7.30
C ALA A 180 -7.03 9.71 7.44
N ILE A 181 -7.51 9.11 8.52
CA ILE A 181 -8.94 9.02 8.84
C ILE A 181 -9.50 10.43 9.05
N THR A 182 -8.82 11.26 9.85
CA THR A 182 -9.33 12.60 10.18
C THR A 182 -9.38 13.56 8.98
N GLN A 183 -8.45 13.45 8.03
CA GLN A 183 -8.29 14.45 6.96
C GLN A 183 -8.68 13.96 5.57
N ILE A 184 -9.01 12.68 5.40
CA ILE A 184 -9.32 12.12 4.07
C ILE A 184 -10.52 11.17 4.16
N PHE A 185 -10.43 10.10 4.95
CA PHE A 185 -11.33 8.94 4.78
C PHE A 185 -12.54 8.89 5.73
N ASP A 186 -12.56 9.69 6.79
CA ASP A 186 -13.56 9.75 7.88
C ASP A 186 -13.74 8.49 8.73
N GLN A 187 -13.48 7.32 8.16
CA GLN A 187 -13.68 6.03 8.78
C GLN A 187 -12.45 5.14 8.59
N GLY A 188 -12.17 4.33 9.61
CA GLY A 188 -11.09 3.34 9.58
C GLY A 188 -11.48 2.04 8.89
N LEU A 189 -10.70 1.00 9.18
CA LEU A 189 -10.87 -0.34 8.63
C LEU A 189 -12.05 -1.09 9.26
N GLU A 190 -12.96 -1.60 8.43
CA GLU A 190 -14.04 -2.48 8.89
C GLU A 190 -13.54 -3.90 9.22
N PHE A 191 -12.54 -4.38 8.48
CA PHE A 191 -11.97 -5.72 8.60
C PHE A 191 -10.52 -5.69 9.09
N PRO A 192 -10.11 -6.65 9.94
CA PRO A 192 -8.73 -6.71 10.41
C PRO A 192 -7.73 -6.88 9.27
N VAL A 193 -6.80 -5.92 9.16
CA VAL A 193 -5.66 -6.00 8.24
C VAL A 193 -4.44 -6.55 8.98
N ILE A 194 -3.83 -7.60 8.42
CA ILE A 194 -2.62 -8.20 8.96
C ILE A 194 -1.41 -7.51 8.32
N VAL A 195 -0.65 -6.78 9.13
CA VAL A 195 0.57 -6.09 8.75
C VAL A 195 1.78 -6.96 9.06
N ILE A 196 2.47 -7.39 8.01
CA ILE A 196 3.58 -8.35 8.06
C ILE A 196 4.89 -7.62 7.78
N ILE A 197 5.77 -7.58 8.78
CA ILE A 197 7.15 -7.08 8.64
C ILE A 197 8.10 -8.26 8.86
N PRO A 198 8.51 -8.96 7.78
CA PRO A 198 9.35 -10.14 7.88
C PRO A 198 10.80 -9.78 8.24
N ARG A 199 11.55 -10.80 8.69
CA ARG A 199 13.02 -10.71 8.67
C ARG A 199 13.47 -10.49 7.22
N PRO A 200 14.57 -9.76 6.99
CA PRO A 200 15.09 -9.55 5.64
C PRO A 200 15.27 -10.86 4.84
N ASP A 201 15.74 -11.92 5.48
CA ASP A 201 16.00 -13.22 4.84
C ASP A 201 14.73 -14.02 4.55
N ASP A 202 13.64 -13.74 5.27
CA ASP A 202 12.34 -14.41 5.07
C ASP A 202 11.48 -13.69 4.02
N TYR A 203 11.84 -12.45 3.63
CA TYR A 203 11.05 -11.66 2.67
C TYR A 203 10.86 -12.38 1.33
N SER A 204 11.89 -13.08 0.84
CA SER A 204 11.85 -13.82 -0.43
C SER A 204 10.89 -15.02 -0.42
N ARG A 205 10.54 -15.53 0.77
CA ARG A 205 9.54 -16.61 0.93
C ARG A 205 8.13 -16.09 0.69
N LEU A 206 7.88 -14.82 0.98
CA LEU A 206 6.61 -14.16 0.78
C LEU A 206 6.54 -13.48 -0.60
N VAL A 207 7.66 -12.96 -1.09
CA VAL A 207 7.68 -12.12 -2.28
C VAL A 207 8.78 -12.59 -3.22
N ARG A 208 8.38 -13.16 -4.36
CA ARG A 208 9.32 -13.68 -5.38
C ARG A 208 10.18 -12.59 -6.00
N GLN A 209 9.64 -11.37 -6.17
CA GLN A 209 10.35 -10.25 -6.76
C GLN A 209 11.02 -9.36 -5.69
N SER A 210 12.36 -9.33 -5.69
CA SER A 210 13.15 -8.60 -4.69
C SER A 210 13.15 -7.06 -4.84
N ASN A 211 12.63 -6.52 -5.94
CA ASN A 211 12.51 -5.08 -6.17
C ASN A 211 11.27 -4.46 -5.51
N ILE A 212 10.21 -5.23 -5.25
CA ILE A 212 9.00 -4.74 -4.59
C ILE A 212 9.31 -4.52 -3.12
N GLY A 213 9.08 -3.30 -2.61
CA GLY A 213 9.44 -2.90 -1.25
C GLY A 213 8.36 -3.16 -0.20
N GLY A 214 7.11 -3.25 -0.64
CA GLY A 214 5.93 -3.61 0.12
C GLY A 214 4.73 -3.65 -0.81
N PHE A 215 3.61 -4.21 -0.34
CA PHE A 215 2.35 -4.23 -1.05
C PHE A 215 1.16 -4.58 -0.12
N TYR A 216 -0.03 -4.08 -0.46
CA TYR A 216 -1.30 -4.42 0.21
C TYR A 216 -2.21 -5.31 -0.63
N LEU A 217 -2.37 -6.57 -0.21
CA LEU A 217 -3.32 -7.54 -0.74
C LEU A 217 -4.72 -7.23 -0.21
N HIS A 218 -5.48 -6.42 -0.94
CA HIS A 218 -6.84 -6.05 -0.55
C HIS A 218 -7.72 -7.27 -0.23
N ASP A 219 -7.87 -8.19 -1.18
CA ASP A 219 -8.75 -9.34 -1.02
C ASP A 219 -8.33 -10.30 0.11
N GLN A 220 -7.05 -10.29 0.47
CA GLN A 220 -6.51 -11.10 1.57
C GLN A 220 -6.40 -10.32 2.87
N GLY A 221 -6.68 -9.01 2.87
CA GLY A 221 -6.52 -8.10 4.01
C GLY A 221 -5.11 -8.15 4.60
N GLN A 222 -4.09 -8.33 3.76
CA GLN A 222 -2.71 -8.53 4.18
C GLN A 222 -1.81 -7.46 3.59
N LEU A 223 -1.03 -6.81 4.44
CA LEU A 223 0.00 -5.88 4.03
C LEU A 223 1.35 -6.52 4.31
N ILE A 224 2.21 -6.63 3.30
CA ILE A 224 3.58 -7.10 3.48
C ILE A 224 4.50 -5.93 3.17
N SER A 225 5.39 -5.56 4.11
CA SER A 225 6.40 -4.53 3.85
C SER A 225 7.77 -4.97 4.32
N ARG A 226 8.78 -4.78 3.48
CA ARG A 226 10.17 -5.13 3.81
C ARG A 226 10.68 -4.33 5.00
N THR A 227 10.31 -3.06 5.06
CA THR A 227 10.77 -2.13 6.09
C THR A 227 9.61 -1.37 6.68
N ILE A 228 9.80 -0.77 7.85
CA ILE A 228 8.82 0.16 8.46
C ILE A 228 8.86 1.56 7.84
N GLY A 229 9.44 1.64 6.63
CA GLY A 229 9.76 2.81 5.81
C GLY A 229 8.58 3.50 5.13
N ALA A 230 8.93 4.32 4.13
CA ALA A 230 7.98 4.93 3.21
C ALA A 230 7.04 3.92 2.53
N ASN A 231 7.54 2.73 2.18
CA ASN A 231 6.71 1.68 1.57
C ASN A 231 5.61 1.22 2.53
N LEU A 232 5.91 1.01 3.82
CA LEU A 232 4.88 0.64 4.79
C LEU A 232 3.80 1.73 4.88
N ARG A 233 4.21 3.00 4.95
CA ARG A 233 3.26 4.13 4.97
C ARG A 233 2.37 4.16 3.74
N HIS A 234 2.96 3.96 2.55
CA HIS A 234 2.24 3.92 1.29
C HIS A 234 1.16 2.83 1.29
N GLU A 235 1.53 1.59 1.60
CA GLU A 235 0.60 0.46 1.58
C GLU A 235 -0.48 0.54 2.67
N LEU A 236 -0.18 1.18 3.80
CA LEU A 236 -1.16 1.43 4.86
C LEU A 236 -2.27 2.36 4.37
N ILE A 237 -1.95 3.37 3.56
CA ILE A 237 -2.96 4.24 2.97
C ILE A 237 -3.79 3.49 1.94
N HIS A 238 -3.21 2.59 1.16
CA HIS A 238 -3.99 1.71 0.30
C HIS A 238 -5.01 0.89 1.10
N SER A 239 -4.66 0.41 2.29
CA SER A 239 -5.62 -0.34 3.12
C SER A 239 -6.84 0.48 3.53
N LEU A 240 -6.66 1.74 3.94
CA LEU A 240 -7.75 2.65 4.29
C LEU A 240 -8.56 3.05 3.05
N HIS A 241 -7.87 3.34 1.95
CA HIS A 241 -8.51 3.77 0.72
C HIS A 241 -9.37 2.65 0.11
N TRP A 242 -8.89 1.40 0.12
CA TRP A 242 -9.70 0.24 -0.28
C TRP A 242 -10.93 0.06 0.62
N ALA A 243 -10.77 0.16 1.94
CA ALA A 243 -11.90 0.05 2.85
C ALA A 243 -12.99 1.11 2.59
N ASP A 244 -12.61 2.33 2.21
CA ASP A 244 -13.56 3.37 1.80
C ASP A 244 -14.20 3.08 0.44
N MET A 245 -13.40 2.68 -0.55
CA MET A 245 -13.87 2.27 -1.89
C MET A 245 -14.90 1.15 -1.82
N ASP A 246 -14.68 0.12 -0.99
CA ASP A 246 -15.61 -1.00 -0.82
C ASP A 246 -16.93 -0.54 -0.21
N ARG A 247 -16.85 0.25 0.86
CA ARG A 247 -18.01 0.82 1.55
C ARG A 247 -18.88 1.65 0.60
N ARG A 248 -18.24 2.41 -0.29
CA ARG A 248 -18.91 3.27 -1.28
C ARG A 248 -19.27 2.55 -2.57
N ASN A 249 -18.78 1.32 -2.76
CA ASN A 249 -18.89 0.59 -4.03
C ASN A 249 -18.28 1.38 -5.21
N GLN A 250 -17.10 1.96 -5.02
CA GLN A 250 -16.39 2.77 -6.00
C GLN A 250 -15.02 2.16 -6.31
N VAL A 251 -14.54 2.32 -7.54
CA VAL A 251 -13.17 1.96 -7.92
C VAL A 251 -12.49 3.20 -8.47
N HIS A 252 -11.69 3.85 -7.63
CA HIS A 252 -11.09 5.13 -7.98
C HIS A 252 -9.99 4.92 -9.04
N PRO A 253 -9.73 5.89 -9.94
CA PRO A 253 -8.67 5.79 -10.93
C PRO A 253 -7.29 5.73 -10.26
N ILE A 254 -6.34 5.14 -10.98
CA ILE A 254 -5.01 4.82 -10.46
C ILE A 254 -4.25 6.06 -9.95
N TRP A 255 -4.44 7.22 -10.57
CA TRP A 255 -3.77 8.46 -10.15
C TRP A 255 -4.19 8.88 -8.74
N ILE A 256 -5.45 8.64 -8.34
CA ILE A 256 -5.96 8.89 -6.99
C ILE A 256 -5.38 7.88 -6.02
N GLN A 257 -5.47 6.58 -6.36
CA GLN A 257 -4.96 5.50 -5.49
C GLN A 257 -3.48 5.70 -5.15
N GLU A 258 -2.63 5.88 -6.16
CA GLU A 258 -1.18 6.03 -5.99
C GLU A 258 -0.80 7.43 -5.49
N GLY A 259 -1.55 8.45 -5.89
CA GLY A 259 -1.31 9.84 -5.49
C GLY A 259 -1.59 10.06 -4.00
N LEU A 260 -2.71 9.56 -3.47
CA LEU A 260 -3.03 9.63 -2.05
C LEU A 260 -2.03 8.82 -1.22
N ALA A 261 -1.71 7.58 -1.64
CA ALA A 261 -0.75 6.75 -0.93
C ALA A 261 0.66 7.37 -0.88
N SER A 262 1.13 7.91 -2.01
CA SER A 262 2.44 8.55 -2.09
C SER A 262 2.53 9.88 -1.34
N LEU A 263 1.41 10.51 -0.98
CA LEU A 263 1.39 11.68 -0.10
C LEU A 263 2.01 11.38 1.26
N PHE A 264 1.85 10.14 1.75
CA PHE A 264 2.34 9.67 3.05
C PHE A 264 3.74 9.03 2.99
N GLU A 265 4.38 8.95 1.82
CA GLU A 265 5.77 8.46 1.70
C GLU A 265 6.75 9.38 2.45
N ASP A 266 6.58 10.70 2.31
CA ASP A 266 7.37 11.75 2.95
C ASP A 266 6.39 12.69 3.66
N VAL A 267 6.23 12.49 4.97
CA VAL A 267 5.16 13.13 5.74
C VAL A 267 5.59 13.42 7.16
N LYS A 268 5.17 14.59 7.67
CA LYS A 268 5.24 14.94 9.08
C LYS A 268 3.91 14.58 9.75
N LEU A 269 3.96 13.79 10.81
CA LEU A 269 2.78 13.33 11.55
C LEU A 269 2.70 14.02 12.92
N GLU A 270 1.63 14.77 13.16
CA GLU A 270 1.39 15.56 14.37
C GLU A 270 0.00 15.25 14.95
N LYS A 271 -0.05 14.41 16.00
CA LYS A 271 -1.31 13.91 16.60
C LYS A 271 -2.25 13.31 15.54
N ASN A 272 -3.24 14.09 15.08
CA ASN A 272 -4.25 13.71 14.09
C ASN A 272 -4.12 14.53 12.78
N ASN A 273 -3.00 15.21 12.60
CA ASN A 273 -2.70 16.01 11.43
C ASN A 273 -1.47 15.43 10.70
N PHE A 274 -1.41 15.66 9.40
CA PHE A 274 -0.28 15.33 8.56
C PHE A 274 0.08 16.51 7.66
N THR A 275 1.36 16.63 7.36
CA THR A 275 1.83 17.58 6.34
C THR A 275 2.75 16.84 5.40
N ALA A 276 2.40 16.80 4.11
CA ALA A 276 3.24 16.18 3.10
C ALA A 276 4.51 17.03 2.90
N GLU A 277 5.67 16.39 2.98
CA GLU A 277 6.94 17.07 2.82
C GLU A 277 7.45 16.96 1.37
N PRO A 278 8.18 17.96 0.86
CA PRO A 278 8.91 17.84 -0.40
C PRO A 278 9.83 16.61 -0.40
N SER A 279 10.00 16.00 -1.57
CA SER A 279 10.87 14.83 -1.74
C SER A 279 11.58 14.82 -3.09
N TRP A 280 12.35 13.76 -3.35
CA TRP A 280 12.96 13.54 -4.67
C TRP A 280 11.92 13.51 -5.81
N ARG A 281 10.66 13.13 -5.51
CA ARG A 281 9.54 13.22 -6.46
C ARG A 281 9.18 14.66 -6.78
N THR A 282 9.19 15.54 -5.77
CA THR A 282 8.97 16.98 -5.95
C THR A 282 10.02 17.57 -6.90
N ASN A 283 11.29 17.16 -6.77
CA ASN A 283 12.33 17.62 -7.69
C ASN A 283 12.09 17.21 -9.15
N ILE A 284 11.51 16.02 -9.40
CA ILE A 284 11.11 15.58 -10.75
C ILE A 284 10.09 16.57 -11.33
N VAL A 285 9.03 16.86 -10.58
CA VAL A 285 7.95 17.75 -11.05
C VAL A 285 8.46 19.19 -11.21
N LYS A 286 9.31 19.66 -10.30
CA LYS A 286 9.92 21.00 -10.39
C LYS A 286 10.79 21.16 -11.65
N ARG A 287 11.60 20.15 -12.01
CA ARG A 287 12.34 20.12 -13.28
C ARG A 287 11.40 20.13 -14.50
N LEU A 288 10.31 19.38 -14.46
CA LEU A 288 9.31 19.39 -15.53
C LEU A 288 8.62 20.75 -15.67
N ALA A 289 8.25 21.39 -14.56
CA ALA A 289 7.65 22.74 -14.55
C ALA A 289 8.60 23.81 -15.08
N GLY A 290 9.89 23.71 -14.76
CA GLY A 290 10.93 24.61 -15.31
C GLY A 290 11.13 24.47 -16.82
N MET A 291 10.89 23.28 -17.37
CA MET A 291 10.95 23.02 -18.81
C MET A 291 9.61 23.20 -19.53
N ASN A 292 8.54 23.63 -18.84
CA ASN A 292 7.16 23.65 -19.35
C ASN A 292 6.74 22.30 -19.96
N ARG A 293 7.06 21.21 -19.24
CA ARG A 293 6.86 19.82 -19.67
C ARG A 293 5.97 19.01 -18.72
N LEU A 294 5.20 19.67 -17.85
CA LEU A 294 4.20 19.01 -17.02
C LEU A 294 3.15 18.31 -17.90
N THR A 295 2.60 17.20 -17.42
CA THR A 295 1.48 16.52 -18.07
C THR A 295 0.23 17.39 -17.89
N HIS A 296 -0.57 17.55 -18.94
CA HIS A 296 -1.89 18.17 -18.79
C HIS A 296 -2.76 17.36 -17.82
N LEU A 297 -3.51 18.03 -16.96
CA LEU A 297 -4.30 17.39 -15.91
C LEU A 297 -5.30 16.39 -16.49
N GLU A 298 -6.00 16.75 -17.57
CA GLU A 298 -6.91 15.85 -18.29
C GLU A 298 -6.19 14.55 -18.71
N THR A 299 -4.96 14.65 -19.21
CA THR A 299 -4.16 13.48 -19.60
C THR A 299 -3.73 12.64 -18.40
N LEU A 300 -3.43 13.25 -17.26
CA LEU A 300 -3.01 12.55 -16.04
C LEU A 300 -4.19 11.79 -15.41
N VAL A 301 -5.33 12.43 -15.27
CA VAL A 301 -6.49 11.86 -14.57
C VAL A 301 -7.19 10.75 -15.35
N GLU A 302 -7.05 10.76 -16.68
CA GLU A 302 -7.60 9.73 -17.58
C GLU A 302 -6.66 8.53 -17.79
N MET A 303 -5.44 8.52 -17.23
CA MET A 303 -4.52 7.40 -17.41
C MET A 303 -5.08 6.11 -16.81
N ASP A 304 -5.20 5.07 -17.64
CA ASP A 304 -5.46 3.73 -17.13
C ASP A 304 -4.28 3.19 -16.31
N ARG A 305 -4.54 2.15 -15.50
CA ARG A 305 -3.54 1.51 -14.63
C ARG A 305 -2.31 1.04 -15.39
N LYS A 306 -2.47 0.45 -16.58
CA LYS A 306 -1.35 -0.09 -17.36
C LYS A 306 -0.45 1.04 -17.85
N ARG A 307 -1.03 2.10 -18.40
CA ARG A 307 -0.29 3.26 -18.89
C ARG A 307 0.41 3.99 -17.75
N PHE A 308 -0.30 4.25 -16.65
CA PHE A 308 0.27 4.92 -15.47
C PHE A 308 1.51 4.19 -14.93
N ALA A 309 1.44 2.85 -14.92
CA ALA A 309 2.46 2.01 -14.32
C ALA A 309 3.63 1.66 -15.27
N THR A 310 3.46 1.76 -16.59
CA THR A 310 4.49 1.39 -17.58
C THR A 310 5.09 2.59 -18.32
N TYR A 311 4.30 3.61 -18.64
CA TYR A 311 4.74 4.76 -19.40
C TYR A 311 5.25 5.85 -18.47
N ARG A 312 6.58 5.94 -18.29
CA ARG A 312 7.24 6.95 -17.42
C ARG A 312 6.72 6.92 -15.96
N PRO A 313 6.71 5.76 -15.28
CA PRO A 313 6.11 5.62 -13.95
C PRO A 313 6.65 6.61 -12.92
N SER A 314 7.97 6.82 -12.86
CA SER A 314 8.55 7.79 -11.90
C SER A 314 7.97 9.20 -12.03
N ARG A 315 7.59 9.62 -13.24
CA ARG A 315 6.93 10.90 -13.50
C ARG A 315 5.48 10.86 -13.07
N ASN A 316 4.72 9.85 -13.45
CA ASN A 316 3.27 9.77 -13.17
C ASN A 316 3.01 9.77 -11.66
N TYR A 317 3.77 8.97 -10.91
CA TYR A 317 3.72 8.95 -9.45
C TYR A 317 4.09 10.32 -8.85
N ALA A 318 5.12 10.98 -9.39
CA ALA A 318 5.55 12.27 -8.90
C ALA A 318 4.51 13.38 -9.17
N GLU A 319 3.91 13.40 -10.36
CA GLU A 319 2.87 14.38 -10.74
C GLU A 319 1.57 14.14 -9.97
N ALA A 320 1.12 12.90 -9.81
CA ALA A 320 -0.06 12.55 -9.00
C ALA A 320 0.13 12.95 -7.53
N ARG A 321 1.28 12.59 -6.93
CA ARG A 321 1.63 13.01 -5.56
C ARG A 321 1.59 14.52 -5.40
N THR A 322 2.22 15.24 -6.31
CA THR A 322 2.41 16.69 -6.19
C THR A 322 1.11 17.44 -6.42
N LEU A 323 0.19 16.89 -7.22
CA LEU A 323 -1.18 17.40 -7.32
C LEU A 323 -1.93 17.27 -5.98
N PHE A 324 -1.82 16.14 -5.28
CA PHE A 324 -2.40 16.02 -3.92
C PHE A 324 -1.72 16.90 -2.89
N MET A 325 -0.41 17.11 -2.98
CA MET A 325 0.26 18.08 -2.14
C MET A 325 -0.29 19.50 -2.38
N PHE A 326 -0.56 19.87 -3.63
CA PHE A 326 -1.14 21.17 -3.97
C PHE A 326 -2.55 21.35 -3.39
N ILE A 327 -3.39 20.31 -3.49
CA ILE A 327 -4.73 20.30 -2.88
C ILE A 327 -4.63 20.40 -1.34
N ALA A 328 -3.72 19.64 -0.73
CA ALA A 328 -3.50 19.63 0.72
C ALA A 328 -2.93 20.94 1.26
N ASP A 329 -2.00 21.59 0.55
CA ASP A 329 -1.41 22.88 0.94
C ASP A 329 -2.45 24.01 1.04
N ARG A 330 -3.57 23.86 0.32
CA ARG A 330 -4.72 24.77 0.36
C ARG A 330 -5.74 24.43 1.45
N GLY A 331 -5.55 23.33 2.18
CA GLY A 331 -6.51 22.83 3.17
C GLY A 331 -7.77 22.24 2.55
N GLU A 332 -7.76 21.93 1.25
CA GLU A 332 -8.93 21.55 0.46
C GLU A 332 -9.01 20.02 0.22
N LEU A 333 -8.10 19.23 0.80
CA LEU A 333 -7.99 17.79 0.51
C LEU A 333 -9.21 16.99 0.96
N HIS A 334 -9.70 17.26 2.17
CA HIS A 334 -10.87 16.57 2.73
C HIS A 334 -12.12 16.91 1.92
N ASP A 335 -12.40 18.20 1.73
CA ASP A 335 -13.54 18.71 0.96
C ASP A 335 -13.51 18.18 -0.49
N TRP A 336 -12.32 18.08 -1.09
CA TRP A 336 -12.17 17.46 -2.41
C TRP A 336 -12.51 15.97 -2.40
N TYR A 337 -12.02 15.21 -1.42
CA TYR A 337 -12.28 13.77 -1.36
C TYR A 337 -13.76 13.48 -1.12
N GLU A 338 -14.41 14.21 -0.22
CA GLU A 338 -15.85 14.15 0.02
C GLU A 338 -16.63 14.47 -1.26
N LYS A 339 -16.34 15.63 -1.89
CA LYS A 339 -16.99 16.04 -3.13
C LYS A 339 -16.83 15.01 -4.24
N TYR A 340 -15.60 14.53 -4.44
CA TYR A 340 -15.27 13.54 -5.45
C TYR A 340 -16.06 12.24 -5.25
N THR A 341 -16.04 11.70 -4.04
CA THR A 341 -16.72 10.44 -3.73
C THR A 341 -18.24 10.57 -3.80
N ASP A 342 -18.80 11.73 -3.49
CA ASP A 342 -20.24 12.00 -3.63
C ASP A 342 -20.67 12.14 -5.10
N THR A 343 -19.81 12.68 -5.96
CA THR A 343 -20.10 12.88 -7.39
C THR A 343 -19.42 11.85 -8.31
N PHE A 344 -18.92 10.73 -7.76
CA PHE A 344 -18.10 9.77 -8.49
C PHE A 344 -18.74 9.23 -9.77
N SER A 345 -20.08 9.07 -9.79
CA SER A 345 -20.80 8.59 -10.97
C SER A 345 -20.74 9.55 -12.16
N ASP A 346 -20.70 10.85 -11.88
CA ASP A 346 -20.70 11.92 -12.88
C ASP A 346 -19.27 12.41 -13.21
N ASP A 347 -18.38 12.34 -12.22
CA ASP A 347 -16.96 12.71 -12.32
C ASP A 347 -16.05 11.57 -11.81
N PRO A 348 -15.91 10.47 -12.55
CA PRO A 348 -15.11 9.33 -12.11
C PRO A 348 -13.60 9.66 -12.07
N THR A 349 -13.16 10.70 -12.77
CA THR A 349 -11.75 11.13 -12.79
C THR A 349 -11.39 12.00 -11.59
N GLY A 350 -12.38 12.69 -11.00
CA GLY A 350 -12.22 13.63 -9.89
C GLY A 350 -11.79 15.03 -10.31
N LEU A 351 -11.66 15.31 -11.61
CA LEU A 351 -11.19 16.60 -12.11
C LEU A 351 -12.22 17.71 -11.88
N GLN A 352 -13.51 17.44 -12.08
CA GLN A 352 -14.56 18.43 -11.83
C GLN A 352 -14.70 18.73 -10.34
N ALA A 353 -14.49 17.73 -9.48
CA ALA A 353 -14.39 17.94 -8.04
C ALA A 353 -13.22 18.88 -7.68
N ILE A 354 -12.03 18.73 -8.30
CA ILE A 354 -10.91 19.67 -8.10
C ILE A 354 -11.30 21.08 -8.52
N LEU A 355 -11.82 21.24 -9.74
CA LEU A 355 -12.22 22.54 -10.28
C LEU A 355 -13.26 23.22 -9.38
N THR A 356 -14.23 22.46 -8.89
CA THR A 356 -15.28 22.96 -7.99
C THR A 356 -14.71 23.46 -6.67
N ILE A 357 -13.93 22.62 -5.98
CA ILE A 357 -13.37 22.97 -4.66
C ILE A 357 -12.38 24.14 -4.78
N MET A 358 -11.56 24.15 -5.84
CA MET A 358 -10.59 25.22 -6.09
C MET A 358 -11.19 26.48 -6.73
N LYS A 359 -12.51 26.49 -6.99
CA LYS A 359 -13.25 27.59 -7.62
C LYS A 359 -12.61 28.02 -8.96
N GLN A 360 -12.29 27.03 -9.79
CA GLN A 360 -11.72 27.23 -11.12
C GLN A 360 -12.76 26.87 -12.18
N GLU A 361 -12.95 27.76 -13.16
CA GLU A 361 -13.83 27.51 -14.31
C GLU A 361 -13.10 26.81 -15.47
N ASP A 362 -11.77 26.95 -15.53
CA ASP A 362 -10.92 26.40 -16.60
C ASP A 362 -9.74 25.62 -15.99
N VAL A 363 -9.53 24.39 -16.46
CA VAL A 363 -8.39 23.54 -16.11
C VAL A 363 -7.05 24.19 -16.43
N ARG A 364 -6.98 25.08 -17.43
CA ARG A 364 -5.73 25.76 -17.79
C ARG A 364 -5.28 26.77 -16.72
N GLU A 365 -6.23 27.46 -16.08
CA GLU A 365 -5.89 28.38 -15.00
C GLU A 365 -5.46 27.60 -13.74
N LEU A 366 -6.11 26.46 -13.48
CA LEU A 366 -5.67 25.51 -12.46
C LEU A 366 -4.24 25.00 -12.73
N GLU A 367 -3.94 24.58 -13.96
CA GLU A 367 -2.61 24.12 -14.37
C GLU A 367 -1.54 25.20 -14.17
N LYS A 368 -1.87 26.45 -14.47
CA LYS A 368 -0.97 27.59 -14.28
C LYS A 368 -0.70 27.85 -12.80
N GLN A 369 -1.74 27.90 -11.96
CA GLN A 369 -1.58 28.05 -10.50
C GLN A 369 -0.76 26.90 -9.92
N TYR A 370 -1.03 25.67 -10.36
CA TYR A 370 -0.29 24.48 -9.96
C TYR A 370 1.19 24.57 -10.36
N ALA A 371 1.49 24.94 -11.61
CA ALA A 371 2.86 25.11 -12.09
C ALA A 371 3.63 26.21 -11.33
N ASP A 372 2.97 27.33 -11.03
CA ASP A 372 3.56 28.42 -10.24
C ASP A 372 3.82 28.03 -8.79
N TRP A 373 2.93 27.23 -8.21
CA TRP A 373 3.12 26.66 -6.88
C TRP A 373 4.30 25.68 -6.85
N ILE A 374 4.39 24.76 -7.82
CA ILE A 374 5.53 23.82 -7.95
C ILE A 374 6.86 24.57 -7.99
N ARG A 375 6.94 25.67 -8.76
CA ARG A 375 8.18 26.45 -8.89
C ARG A 375 8.67 27.02 -7.55
N LYS A 376 7.77 27.26 -6.60
CA LYS A 376 8.08 27.80 -5.26
C LYS A 376 8.51 26.73 -4.24
N LEU A 377 8.24 25.45 -4.50
CA LEU A 377 8.61 24.37 -3.58
C LEU A 377 10.13 24.29 -3.39
N PRO A 378 10.64 23.97 -2.19
CA PRO A 378 12.06 23.77 -1.99
C PRO A 378 12.52 22.49 -2.70
N GLU A 379 13.78 22.48 -3.14
CA GLU A 379 14.43 21.25 -3.60
C GLU A 379 14.93 20.43 -2.43
N VAL A 380 14.91 19.12 -2.62
CA VAL A 380 15.43 18.15 -1.64
C VAL A 380 16.74 17.59 -2.12
N GLU A 381 17.74 17.51 -1.25
CA GLU A 381 19.03 16.90 -1.59
C GLU A 381 18.87 15.42 -1.98
N GLU A 382 19.22 15.10 -3.24
CA GLU A 382 19.16 13.74 -3.80
C GLU A 382 20.53 13.04 -3.81
N VAL A 383 21.61 13.82 -3.84
CA VAL A 383 22.99 13.35 -3.94
C VAL A 383 23.90 14.26 -3.13
N VAL A 384 24.72 13.68 -2.23
CA VAL A 384 25.85 14.42 -1.66
C VAL A 384 26.91 14.62 -2.76
N ALA A 385 27.15 15.87 -3.15
CA ALA A 385 28.14 16.23 -4.18
C ALA A 385 29.56 15.72 -3.84
N PRO A 386 30.46 15.55 -4.82
CA PRO A 386 31.87 15.27 -4.56
C PRO A 386 32.47 16.29 -3.59
N GLY A 387 33.16 15.83 -2.55
CA GLY A 387 33.68 16.70 -1.47
C GLY A 387 32.64 17.16 -0.45
N GLY A 388 31.35 16.86 -0.64
CA GLY A 388 30.28 17.12 0.31
C GLY A 388 30.36 16.23 1.56
N ALA A 389 29.53 16.53 2.56
CA ALA A 389 29.59 15.87 3.86
C ALA A 389 29.13 14.39 3.83
N SER A 390 29.98 13.50 4.31
CA SER A 390 29.76 12.05 4.33
C SER A 390 30.07 11.46 5.71
N LEU A 391 29.39 10.35 6.02
CA LEU A 391 29.72 9.51 7.17
C LEU A 391 31.00 8.70 6.95
N GLY A 392 31.35 8.39 5.70
CA GLY A 392 32.44 7.47 5.37
C GLY A 392 32.04 5.99 5.49
N VAL A 393 30.81 5.65 5.12
CA VAL A 393 30.29 4.27 5.12
C VAL A 393 29.61 3.92 3.81
N THR A 394 29.63 2.64 3.46
CA THR A 394 28.73 2.06 2.45
C THR A 394 27.53 1.44 3.17
N VAL A 395 26.33 1.77 2.72
CA VAL A 395 25.07 1.44 3.39
C VAL A 395 24.07 0.72 2.48
N ASN A 396 23.14 -0.01 3.09
CA ASN A 396 22.07 -0.74 2.42
C ASN A 396 20.80 -0.73 3.29
N ASP A 397 19.67 -0.35 2.71
CA ASP A 397 18.36 -0.23 3.38
C ASP A 397 17.40 -1.41 3.09
N ARG A 398 17.87 -2.46 2.42
CA ARG A 398 17.10 -3.70 2.15
C ARG A 398 17.39 -4.82 3.13
N ASN A 399 18.51 -4.76 3.84
CA ASN A 399 18.95 -5.80 4.79
C ASN A 399 18.65 -5.45 6.25
N ALA A 400 17.83 -4.43 6.51
CA ALA A 400 17.33 -4.10 7.85
C ALA A 400 15.88 -3.60 7.72
N SER A 401 14.99 -4.13 8.54
CA SER A 401 13.55 -3.80 8.47
C SER A 401 13.21 -2.46 9.15
N ASP A 402 14.12 -1.91 9.97
CA ASP A 402 13.90 -0.76 10.86
C ASP A 402 15.02 0.30 10.80
N GLY A 403 15.85 0.29 9.76
CA GLY A 403 16.93 1.24 9.61
C GLY A 403 17.82 0.95 8.40
N VAL A 404 19.03 1.51 8.42
CA VAL A 404 19.98 1.40 7.32
C VAL A 404 21.23 0.64 7.77
N LEU A 405 21.49 -0.52 7.17
CA LEU A 405 22.63 -1.38 7.49
C LEU A 405 23.94 -0.80 6.95
N ILE A 406 24.96 -0.72 7.80
CA ILE A 406 26.34 -0.43 7.40
C ILE A 406 26.97 -1.71 6.85
N LYS A 407 27.33 -1.68 5.57
CA LYS A 407 28.04 -2.77 4.87
C LYS A 407 29.55 -2.64 4.99
N GLU A 408 30.06 -1.41 4.92
CA GLU A 408 31.48 -1.12 4.98
C GLU A 408 31.73 0.20 5.71
N VAL A 409 32.85 0.29 6.42
CA VAL A 409 33.35 1.52 7.04
C VAL A 409 34.70 1.85 6.43
N HIS A 410 34.80 3.00 5.78
CA HIS A 410 36.02 3.36 5.05
C HIS A 410 37.10 3.86 6.02
N PRO A 411 38.37 3.41 5.88
CA PRO A 411 39.47 3.87 6.73
C PRO A 411 39.68 5.39 6.68
N GLY A 412 40.16 5.97 7.79
CA GLY A 412 40.46 7.41 7.87
C GLY A 412 39.24 8.33 7.93
N THR A 413 38.02 7.79 7.93
CA THR A 413 36.78 8.58 7.99
C THR A 413 36.29 8.81 9.42
N GLY A 414 35.27 9.68 9.56
CA GLY A 414 34.62 9.93 10.85
C GLY A 414 33.96 8.68 11.43
N ALA A 415 33.31 7.86 10.61
CA ALA A 415 32.71 6.61 11.05
C ALA A 415 33.75 5.64 11.63
N ALA A 416 34.92 5.51 10.98
CA ALA A 416 36.02 4.69 11.47
C ALA A 416 36.53 5.18 12.84
N ARG A 417 36.76 6.50 12.98
CA ARG A 417 37.19 7.12 14.25
C ARG A 417 36.15 6.96 15.37
N ALA A 418 34.87 6.95 15.02
CA ALA A 418 33.77 6.75 15.97
C ALA A 418 33.54 5.26 16.32
N GLY A 419 34.30 4.33 15.73
CA GLY A 419 34.23 2.90 16.01
C GLY A 419 33.00 2.20 15.46
N LEU A 420 32.39 2.76 14.40
CA LEU A 420 31.34 2.08 13.62
C LEU A 420 31.93 0.84 12.95
N ARG A 421 31.08 -0.17 12.73
CA ARG A 421 31.48 -1.46 12.14
C ARG A 421 30.46 -1.94 11.12
N PRO A 422 30.87 -2.76 10.13
CA PRO A 422 29.93 -3.56 9.35
C PRO A 422 28.99 -4.34 10.27
N GLY A 423 27.71 -4.38 9.93
CA GLY A 423 26.67 -4.99 10.77
C GLY A 423 25.93 -4.00 11.68
N ASP A 424 26.46 -2.80 11.90
CA ASP A 424 25.73 -1.73 12.58
C ASP A 424 24.52 -1.28 11.74
N VAL A 425 23.38 -1.03 12.39
CA VAL A 425 22.19 -0.46 11.75
C VAL A 425 22.00 0.97 12.25
N ILE A 426 22.01 1.94 11.34
CA ILE A 426 21.67 3.34 11.63
C ILE A 426 20.15 3.44 11.71
N VAL A 427 19.63 3.78 12.88
CA VAL A 427 18.18 3.91 13.11
C VAL A 427 17.75 5.37 13.29
N ALA A 428 18.68 6.28 13.66
CA ALA A 428 18.41 7.71 13.66
C ALA A 428 19.67 8.56 13.47
N VAL A 429 19.50 9.74 12.86
CA VAL A 429 20.53 10.77 12.66
C VAL A 429 20.03 12.09 13.26
N ASN A 430 20.77 12.68 14.20
CA ASN A 430 20.39 13.89 14.94
C ASN A 430 18.98 13.83 15.54
N GLY A 431 18.57 12.65 16.02
CA GLY A 431 17.24 12.41 16.61
C GLY A 431 16.13 12.20 15.59
N LYS A 432 16.39 12.33 14.28
CA LYS A 432 15.44 11.97 13.22
C LYS A 432 15.62 10.50 12.86
N THR A 433 14.55 9.72 12.93
CA THR A 433 14.54 8.33 12.47
C THR A 433 14.94 8.24 10.99
N VAL A 434 15.76 7.26 10.64
CA VAL A 434 16.13 6.97 9.25
C VAL A 434 15.75 5.55 8.89
N GLN A 435 15.12 5.38 7.73
CA GLN A 435 14.58 4.11 7.25
C GLN A 435 15.07 3.80 5.83
N SER A 436 15.74 4.75 5.18
CA SER A 436 16.31 4.60 3.85
C SER A 436 17.64 5.32 3.70
N THR A 437 18.40 4.89 2.69
CA THR A 437 19.61 5.58 2.24
C THR A 437 19.32 7.03 1.81
N ARG A 438 18.11 7.29 1.28
CA ARG A 438 17.68 8.65 0.90
C ARG A 438 17.48 9.56 2.10
N ASP A 439 17.02 9.03 3.23
CA ASP A 439 16.87 9.81 4.46
C ASP A 439 18.23 10.31 4.95
N ILE A 440 19.24 9.43 4.91
CA ILE A 440 20.62 9.80 5.25
C ILE A 440 21.12 10.88 4.28
N THR A 441 20.98 10.69 2.96
CA THR A 441 21.41 11.69 1.98
C THR A 441 20.73 13.05 2.20
N ARG A 442 19.42 13.07 2.44
CA ARG A 442 18.66 14.29 2.71
C ARG A 442 19.17 15.02 3.96
N ILE A 443 19.47 14.27 5.02
CA ILE A 443 19.98 14.84 6.26
C ILE A 443 21.40 15.37 6.09
N LEU A 444 22.27 14.64 5.38
CA LEU A 444 23.68 15.00 5.21
C LEU A 444 23.91 16.11 4.19
N GLY A 445 23.11 16.18 3.12
CA GLY A 445 23.31 17.15 2.04
C GLY A 445 23.23 18.61 2.49
N GLY A 446 22.54 18.91 3.60
CA GLY A 446 22.47 20.24 4.19
C GLY A 446 23.49 20.51 5.31
N LEU A 447 24.51 19.66 5.48
CA LEU A 447 25.50 19.78 6.56
C LEU A 447 26.92 19.99 6.02
N ASP A 448 27.72 20.74 6.78
CA ASP A 448 29.11 21.00 6.46
C ASP A 448 30.04 19.84 6.84
N VAL A 449 31.12 19.69 6.07
CA VAL A 449 32.26 18.85 6.44
C VAL A 449 32.84 19.32 7.78
N GLY A 450 33.26 18.38 8.64
CA GLY A 450 33.76 18.64 9.99
C GLY A 450 32.66 18.78 11.05
N ARG A 451 31.38 18.89 10.65
CA ARG A 451 30.27 18.90 11.61
C ARG A 451 30.17 17.56 12.32
N LYS A 452 30.02 17.59 13.65
CA LYS A 452 29.70 16.38 14.44
C LYS A 452 28.19 16.16 14.49
N ILE A 453 27.77 14.95 14.17
CA ILE A 453 26.36 14.52 14.21
C ILE A 453 26.17 13.35 15.17
N LYS A 454 24.98 13.26 15.75
CA LYS A 454 24.61 12.18 16.67
C LYS A 454 23.94 11.05 15.88
N LEU A 455 24.47 9.84 15.96
CA LEU A 455 23.86 8.63 15.43
C LEU A 455 23.29 7.79 16.57
N ARG A 456 22.04 7.32 16.42
CA ARG A 456 21.51 6.17 17.16
C ARG A 456 21.71 4.94 16.29
N LEU A 457 22.41 3.95 16.83
CA LEU A 457 22.82 2.72 16.16
C LEU A 457 22.23 1.52 16.90
N ARG A 458 22.03 0.42 16.18
CA ARG A 458 21.68 -0.89 16.71
C ARG A 458 22.72 -1.92 16.26
N ARG A 459 23.27 -2.70 17.20
CA ARG A 459 24.21 -3.81 16.94
C ARG A 459 23.79 -5.00 17.79
N GLU A 460 23.52 -6.14 17.15
CA GLU A 460 23.13 -7.39 17.85
C GLU A 460 21.93 -7.20 18.79
N GLY A 461 21.01 -6.30 18.45
CA GLY A 461 19.82 -5.97 19.26
C GLY A 461 20.02 -4.84 20.27
N GLU A 462 21.27 -4.48 20.57
CA GLU A 462 21.59 -3.41 21.54
C GLU A 462 21.66 -2.04 20.87
N TYR A 463 21.02 -1.05 21.49
CA TYR A 463 21.01 0.34 21.02
C TYR A 463 22.09 1.16 21.71
N PHE A 464 22.83 1.94 20.92
CA PHE A 464 23.85 2.84 21.44
C PHE A 464 23.96 4.11 20.60
N THR A 465 24.61 5.13 21.17
CA THR A 465 24.86 6.40 20.49
C THR A 465 26.33 6.56 20.14
N ARG A 466 26.60 7.14 18.96
CA ARG A 466 27.92 7.63 18.57
C ARG A 466 27.82 9.04 18.02
N TYR A 467 28.88 9.82 18.24
CA TYR A 467 29.06 11.10 17.59
C TYR A 467 30.05 10.89 16.45
N VAL A 468 29.63 11.22 15.23
CA VAL A 468 30.43 11.04 14.01
C VAL A 468 30.71 12.41 13.42
N GLU A 469 31.98 12.70 13.17
CA GLU A 469 32.40 13.89 12.44
C GLU A 469 32.29 13.63 10.94
N LEU A 470 31.59 14.51 10.21
CA LEU A 470 31.42 14.36 8.77
C LEU A 470 32.74 14.61 8.05
N THR A 471 33.10 13.73 7.12
CA THR A 471 34.29 13.84 6.27
C THR A 471 33.89 14.13 4.83
N PRO A 472 34.79 14.65 3.98
CA PRO A 472 34.51 14.76 2.55
C PRO A 472 34.14 13.39 1.95
N ARG A 473 33.16 13.38 1.03
CA ARG A 473 32.68 12.19 0.32
C ARG A 473 33.72 11.60 -0.63
#